data_AF-A0A945YY89-F1
#
_entry.id   AF-A0A945YY89-F1
#
_cell.length_a   1.000
_cell.length_b   1.000
_cell.length_c   1.000
_cell.angle_alpha   90.00
_cell.angle_beta   90.00
_cell.angle_gamma   90.00
#
_symmetry.space_group_name_H-M   'P 1'
#
loop_
_entity.id
_entity.type
_entity.pdbx_description
1 polymer ?
#
loop_
_entity_poly.entity_id
_entity_poly.type
_entity_poly.pdbx_seq_one_letter_code
_entity_poly.pdbx_strand_id
1 'polypeptide(L)'
;MSKRPMEKESFKGKKITVMGLGLFGGGVGAAKYLASQGADVTVTDLKSAEELSASIKLLENLPVKLKLGKHEEEDFVNVDMLVVNPAVPNDSRFLKLALENSIRIDSELSIFFRLCPAPVIGITGSNGKSTTPSLLGKMLK
;
A
#
# COMPACT_ATOMS: atom_id res chain seq x y z
N MET A 1 24.98 16.65 0.47
CA MET A 1 24.12 15.54 0.00
C MET A 1 23.22 16.08 -1.10
N SER A 2 23.46 15.65 -2.34
CA SER A 2 22.76 16.15 -3.52
C SER A 2 21.28 15.76 -3.48
N LYS A 3 20.39 16.74 -3.43
CA LYS A 3 18.95 16.53 -3.65
C LYS A 3 18.77 16.11 -5.10
N ARG A 4 18.68 14.80 -5.37
CA ARG A 4 18.13 14.36 -6.66
C ARG A 4 16.72 14.95 -6.75
N PRO A 5 16.38 15.69 -7.82
CA PRO A 5 15.00 16.11 -8.01
C PRO A 5 14.14 14.84 -8.09
N MET A 6 13.20 14.69 -7.15
CA MET A 6 12.21 13.62 -7.20
C MET A 6 11.37 13.86 -8.46
N GLU A 7 11.50 13.00 -9.46
CA GLU A 7 10.54 12.97 -10.57
C GLU A 7 9.14 12.81 -9.97
N LYS A 8 8.21 13.67 -10.38
CA LYS A 8 6.81 13.61 -9.92
C LYS A 8 6.18 12.34 -10.50
N GLU A 9 6.26 11.24 -9.75
CA GLU A 9 5.56 10.00 -10.05
C GLU A 9 4.05 10.28 -10.05
N SER A 10 3.41 10.15 -11.22
CA SER A 10 1.97 10.32 -11.38
C SER A 10 1.26 8.98 -11.29
N PHE A 11 0.19 8.94 -10.48
CA PHE A 11 -0.73 7.79 -10.36
C PHE A 11 -2.04 8.01 -11.12
N LYS A 12 -2.27 9.21 -11.66
CA LYS A 12 -3.53 9.59 -12.29
C LYS A 12 -3.83 8.68 -13.50
N GLY A 13 -5.01 8.05 -13.49
CA GLY A 13 -5.48 7.17 -14.55
C GLY A 13 -4.82 5.78 -14.60
N LYS A 14 -3.87 5.50 -13.71
CA LYS A 14 -3.25 4.17 -13.64
C LYS A 14 -4.18 3.19 -12.94
N LYS A 15 -4.23 1.96 -13.45
CA LYS A 15 -4.88 0.81 -12.80
C LYS A 15 -3.92 0.24 -11.77
N ILE A 16 -4.29 0.32 -10.50
CA ILE A 16 -3.42 -0.13 -9.41
C ILE A 16 -4.18 -1.13 -8.55
N THR A 17 -3.61 -2.32 -8.40
CA THR A 17 -4.11 -3.32 -7.45
C THR A 17 -3.39 -3.15 -6.12
N VAL A 18 -4.15 -3.05 -5.03
CA VAL A 18 -3.65 -3.15 -3.65
C VAL A 18 -3.96 -4.56 -3.16
N MET A 19 -2.92 -5.37 -2.95
CA MET A 19 -3.04 -6.75 -2.47
C MET A 19 -2.90 -6.79 -0.95
N GLY A 20 -3.98 -7.17 -0.29
CA GLY A 20 -4.11 -7.23 1.16
C GLY A 20 -4.55 -5.89 1.75
N LEU A 21 -5.85 -5.72 2.00
CA LEU A 21 -6.36 -4.58 2.76
C LEU A 21 -5.85 -4.64 4.20
N GLY A 22 -5.89 -5.83 4.79
CA GLY A 22 -5.46 -6.10 6.15
C GLY A 22 -6.31 -5.42 7.23
N LEU A 23 -5.98 -5.70 8.48
CA LEU A 23 -6.67 -5.18 9.67
C LEU A 23 -5.94 -4.01 10.33
N PHE A 24 -4.65 -3.84 10.02
CA PHE A 24 -3.76 -2.90 10.70
C PHE A 24 -3.48 -1.62 9.88
N GLY A 25 -4.37 -1.30 8.94
CA GLY A 25 -4.40 0.01 8.27
C GLY A 25 -3.45 0.23 7.09
N GLY A 26 -2.38 -0.54 6.92
CA GLY A 26 -1.41 -0.30 5.83
C GLY A 26 -2.03 -0.36 4.41
N GLY A 27 -2.83 -1.40 4.13
CA GLY A 27 -3.57 -1.48 2.86
C GLY A 27 -4.60 -0.37 2.68
N VAL A 28 -5.24 0.07 3.78
CA VAL A 28 -6.17 1.21 3.79
C VAL A 28 -5.42 2.51 3.42
N GLY A 29 -4.26 2.76 4.03
CA GLY A 29 -3.44 3.95 3.78
C GLY A 29 -3.03 4.04 2.32
N ALA A 30 -2.51 2.94 1.77
CA ALA A 30 -2.15 2.84 0.35
C ALA A 30 -3.35 3.11 -0.57
N ALA A 31 -4.48 2.43 -0.36
CA ALA A 31 -5.68 2.58 -1.20
C ALA A 31 -6.22 4.02 -1.16
N LYS A 32 -6.31 4.63 0.03
CA LYS A 32 -6.72 6.03 0.20
C LYS A 32 -5.84 6.99 -0.56
N TYR A 33 -4.53 6.86 -0.37
CA TYR A 33 -3.56 7.73 -1.00
C TYR A 33 -3.66 7.64 -2.52
N LEU A 34 -3.61 6.44 -3.08
CA LEU A 34 -3.66 6.21 -4.52
C LEU A 34 -4.96 6.71 -5.16
N ALA A 35 -6.11 6.45 -4.53
CA ALA A 35 -7.39 6.97 -5.00
C ALA A 35 -7.42 8.50 -5.00
N SER A 36 -6.87 9.14 -3.96
CA SER A 36 -6.76 10.61 -3.90
C SER A 36 -5.83 11.19 -4.98
N GLN A 37 -4.87 10.41 -5.47
CA GLN A 37 -4.00 10.78 -6.59
C GLN A 37 -4.64 10.50 -7.97
N GLY A 38 -5.88 10.02 -8.01
CA GLY A 38 -6.65 9.80 -9.23
C GLY A 38 -6.36 8.47 -9.94
N ALA A 39 -5.83 7.47 -9.22
CA ALA A 39 -5.70 6.11 -9.74
C ALA A 39 -7.05 5.37 -9.78
N ASP A 40 -7.20 4.42 -10.71
CA ASP A 40 -8.26 3.41 -10.66
C ASP A 40 -7.80 2.26 -9.76
N VAL A 41 -8.28 2.26 -8.51
CA VAL A 41 -7.79 1.37 -7.46
C VAL A 41 -8.72 0.17 -7.29
N THR A 42 -8.14 -1.02 -7.39
CA THR A 42 -8.77 -2.29 -6.96
C THR A 42 -8.05 -2.79 -5.72
N VAL A 43 -8.79 -3.07 -4.64
CA VAL A 43 -8.27 -3.73 -3.44
C VAL A 43 -8.71 -5.18 -3.46
N THR A 44 -7.76 -6.10 -3.29
CA THR A 44 -8.05 -7.53 -3.18
C THR A 44 -7.57 -8.09 -1.85
N ASP A 45 -8.35 -8.97 -1.22
CA ASP A 45 -7.97 -9.64 0.03
C ASP A 45 -8.64 -11.03 0.10
N LEU A 46 -7.97 -11.99 0.73
CA LEU A 46 -8.53 -13.32 0.98
C LEU A 46 -9.56 -13.32 2.11
N LYS A 47 -9.54 -12.31 2.98
CA LYS A 47 -10.55 -12.15 4.04
C LYS A 47 -11.88 -11.69 3.46
N SER A 48 -12.94 -12.12 4.12
CA SER A 48 -14.31 -11.72 3.82
C SER A 48 -14.58 -10.24 4.15
N ALA A 49 -15.73 -9.73 3.68
CA ALA A 49 -16.17 -8.37 3.98
C ALA A 49 -16.46 -8.20 5.47
N GLU A 50 -16.96 -9.24 6.13
CA GLU A 50 -17.29 -9.27 7.56
C GLU A 50 -16.03 -9.09 8.40
N GLU A 51 -14.98 -9.88 8.10
CA GLU A 51 -13.68 -9.80 8.77
C GLU A 51 -13.01 -8.44 8.58
N LEU A 52 -13.19 -7.82 7.41
CA LEU A 52 -12.58 -6.54 7.03
C LEU A 52 -13.48 -5.32 7.28
N SER A 53 -14.63 -5.49 7.92
CA SER A 53 -15.64 -4.44 8.08
C SER A 53 -15.09 -3.12 8.61
N ALA A 54 -14.19 -3.15 9.58
CA ALA A 54 -13.53 -1.94 10.11
C ALA A 54 -12.64 -1.24 9.08
N SER A 55 -11.87 -1.99 8.29
CA SER A 55 -11.01 -1.45 7.22
C SER A 55 -11.83 -0.92 6.04
N ILE A 56 -12.91 -1.60 5.67
CA ILE A 56 -13.82 -1.18 4.60
C ILE A 56 -14.49 0.14 4.95
N LYS A 57 -14.96 0.31 6.19
CA LYS A 57 -15.53 1.57 6.69
C LYS A 57 -14.61 2.76 6.45
N LEU A 58 -13.30 2.56 6.59
CA LEU A 58 -12.33 3.63 6.36
C LEU A 58 -12.23 4.04 4.88
N LEU A 59 -12.60 3.16 3.94
CA LEU A 59 -12.62 3.43 2.51
C LEU A 59 -13.98 3.91 2.00
N GLU A 60 -14.99 4.02 2.87
CA GLU A 60 -16.30 4.55 2.50
C GLU A 60 -16.15 5.93 1.83
N ASN A 61 -16.91 6.13 0.75
CA ASN A 61 -16.91 7.34 -0.09
C ASN A 61 -15.68 7.54 -1.00
N LEU A 62 -14.78 6.56 -1.09
CA LEU A 62 -13.69 6.59 -2.07
C LEU A 62 -14.03 5.72 -3.29
N PRO A 63 -13.60 6.11 -4.50
CA PRO A 63 -13.83 5.36 -5.73
C PRO A 63 -12.86 4.15 -5.81
N VAL A 64 -13.02 3.19 -4.89
CA VAL A 64 -12.17 2.00 -4.79
C VAL A 64 -13.03 0.75 -5.02
N LYS A 65 -12.57 -0.15 -5.88
CA LYS A 65 -13.21 -1.45 -6.12
C LYS A 65 -12.71 -2.45 -5.08
N LEU A 66 -13.61 -3.16 -4.42
CA LEU A 66 -13.25 -4.19 -3.44
C LEU A 66 -13.56 -5.58 -4.01
N LYS A 67 -12.56 -6.46 -4.03
CA LYS A 67 -12.71 -7.89 -4.34
C LYS A 67 -12.20 -8.71 -3.15
N LEU A 68 -13.14 -9.16 -2.32
CA LEU A 68 -12.87 -9.77 -1.03
C LEU A 68 -13.20 -11.27 -1.05
N GLY A 69 -12.60 -12.04 -0.14
CA GLY A 69 -12.75 -13.49 -0.05
C GLY A 69 -11.97 -14.27 -1.11
N LYS A 70 -11.34 -13.60 -2.07
CA LYS A 70 -10.59 -14.22 -3.18
C LYS A 70 -9.67 -13.23 -3.88
N HIS A 71 -8.75 -13.81 -4.65
CA HIS A 71 -7.92 -13.11 -5.61
C HIS A 71 -8.23 -13.65 -7.01
N GLU A 72 -8.42 -12.77 -7.99
CA GLU A 72 -8.63 -13.14 -9.39
C GLU A 72 -7.36 -12.79 -10.18
N GLU A 73 -6.92 -13.68 -11.07
CA GLU A 73 -5.65 -13.52 -11.80
C GLU A 73 -5.59 -12.23 -12.63
N GLU A 74 -6.73 -11.81 -13.17
CA GLU A 74 -6.88 -10.57 -13.95
C GLU A 74 -6.40 -9.32 -13.18
N ASP A 75 -6.54 -9.31 -11.86
CA ASP A 75 -6.12 -8.18 -10.99
C ASP A 75 -4.60 -8.10 -10.83
N PHE A 76 -3.85 -9.10 -11.30
CA PHE A 76 -2.40 -9.20 -11.18
C PHE A 76 -1.67 -9.20 -12.52
N VAL A 77 -2.40 -9.18 -13.65
CA VAL A 77 -1.81 -9.20 -15.00
C VAL A 77 -2.20 -7.99 -15.84
N ASN A 78 -3.36 -7.37 -15.59
CA ASN A 78 -3.91 -6.27 -16.40
C ASN A 78 -3.85 -4.91 -15.67
N VAL A 79 -2.76 -4.66 -14.95
CA VAL A 79 -2.59 -3.47 -14.11
C VAL A 79 -1.23 -2.81 -14.31
N ASP A 80 -1.15 -1.51 -14.05
CA ASP A 80 0.11 -0.76 -14.20
C ASP A 80 1.05 -0.98 -13.00
N MET A 81 0.48 -1.28 -11.83
CA MET A 81 1.25 -1.49 -10.60
C MET A 81 0.47 -2.35 -9.60
N LEU A 82 1.20 -3.17 -8.85
CA LEU A 82 0.74 -3.89 -7.69
C LEU A 82 1.35 -3.28 -6.43
N VAL A 83 0.53 -2.94 -5.44
CA VAL A 83 0.97 -2.49 -4.12
C VAL A 83 0.65 -3.57 -3.10
N VAL A 84 1.68 -4.11 -2.48
CA VAL A 84 1.59 -5.31 -1.65
C VAL A 84 1.70 -4.93 -0.18
N ASN A 85 0.74 -5.39 0.61
CA ASN A 85 0.80 -5.26 2.06
C ASN A 85 1.89 -6.21 2.63
N PRO A 86 2.77 -5.75 3.55
CA PRO A 86 3.84 -6.57 4.12
C PRO A 86 3.42 -7.90 4.75
N ALA A 87 2.14 -8.04 5.13
CA ALA A 87 1.60 -9.29 5.66
C ALA A 87 1.35 -10.37 4.60
N VAL A 88 1.41 -10.04 3.31
CA VAL A 88 1.28 -11.00 2.21
C VAL A 88 2.55 -11.86 2.13
N PRO A 89 2.44 -13.20 2.09
CA PRO A 89 3.60 -14.08 1.93
C PRO A 89 4.36 -13.83 0.63
N ASN A 90 5.69 -13.75 0.72
CA ASN A 90 6.57 -13.50 -0.43
C ASN A 90 6.51 -14.61 -1.50
N ASP A 91 6.10 -15.82 -1.13
CA ASP A 91 5.97 -16.98 -2.01
C ASP A 91 4.57 -17.10 -2.66
N SER A 92 3.68 -16.13 -2.41
CA SER A 92 2.35 -16.07 -3.00
C SER A 92 2.37 -16.24 -4.52
N ARG A 93 1.51 -17.13 -5.04
CA ARG A 93 1.39 -17.38 -6.48
C ARG A 93 1.05 -16.11 -7.26
N PHE A 94 0.29 -15.19 -6.66
CA PHE A 94 -0.14 -13.95 -7.32
C PHE A 94 0.99 -12.94 -7.48
N LEU A 95 1.97 -12.95 -6.57
CA LEU A 95 3.20 -12.16 -6.74
C LEU A 95 4.04 -12.71 -7.88
N LYS A 96 4.17 -14.05 -7.99
CA LYS A 96 4.85 -14.69 -9.11
C LYS A 96 4.18 -14.37 -10.44
N LEU A 97 2.85 -14.49 -10.49
CA LEU A 97 2.05 -14.15 -11.66
C LEU A 97 2.25 -12.69 -12.11
N ALA A 98 2.25 -11.75 -11.16
CA ALA A 98 2.51 -10.34 -11.45
C ALA A 98 3.93 -10.12 -12.02
N LEU A 99 4.95 -10.77 -11.44
CA LEU A 99 6.33 -10.70 -11.94
C LEU A 99 6.47 -11.27 -13.35
N GLU A 100 5.84 -12.42 -13.63
CA GLU A 100 5.83 -13.07 -14.95
C GLU A 100 5.20 -12.18 -16.02
N ASN A 101 4.23 -11.35 -15.63
CA ASN A 101 3.56 -10.38 -16.51
C ASN A 101 4.24 -8.99 -16.48
N SER A 102 5.46 -8.88 -15.93
CA SER A 102 6.23 -7.63 -15.85
C SER A 102 5.50 -6.50 -15.11
N ILE A 103 4.58 -6.83 -14.21
CA ILE A 103 3.87 -5.84 -13.40
C ILE A 103 4.82 -5.32 -12.33
N ARG A 104 4.88 -3.99 -12.20
CA ARG A 104 5.66 -3.35 -11.16
C ARG A 104 5.06 -3.66 -9.78
N ILE A 105 5.87 -4.24 -8.91
CA ILE A 105 5.49 -4.51 -7.51
C ILE A 105 6.11 -3.44 -6.61
N ASP A 106 5.28 -2.86 -5.74
CA ASP A 106 5.63 -1.81 -4.79
C ASP A 106 4.97 -2.09 -3.43
N SER A 107 5.29 -1.26 -2.43
CA SER A 107 4.66 -1.28 -1.11
C SER A 107 4.26 0.14 -0.70
N GLU A 108 3.36 0.27 0.27
CA GLU A 108 3.02 1.56 0.88
C GLU A 108 4.28 2.31 1.34
N LEU A 109 5.20 1.60 1.98
CA LEU A 109 6.40 2.18 2.57
C LEU A 109 7.40 2.67 1.50
N SER A 110 7.57 1.93 0.42
CA SER A 110 8.44 2.35 -0.70
C SER A 110 7.84 3.52 -1.47
N ILE A 111 6.51 3.58 -1.64
CA ILE A 111 5.81 4.77 -2.13
C ILE A 111 6.08 5.96 -1.21
N PHE A 112 5.92 5.79 0.11
CA PHE A 112 6.20 6.84 1.08
C PHE A 112 7.64 7.37 0.99
N PHE A 113 8.64 6.49 0.98
CA PHE A 113 10.05 6.90 0.90
C PHE A 113 10.40 7.64 -0.38
N ARG A 114 9.76 7.32 -1.50
CA ARG A 114 9.98 8.04 -2.77
C ARG A 114 9.33 9.42 -2.80
N LEU A 115 8.24 9.60 -2.07
CA LEU A 115 7.41 10.82 -2.16
C LEU A 115 7.63 11.78 -1.00
N CYS A 116 8.14 11.32 0.14
CA CYS A 116 8.35 12.15 1.32
C CYS A 116 9.41 13.23 1.05
N PRO A 117 9.03 14.53 1.11
CA PRO A 117 9.99 15.62 0.86
C PRO A 117 10.86 15.94 2.08
N ALA A 118 10.55 15.34 3.25
CA ALA A 118 11.19 15.61 4.52
C ALA A 118 12.20 14.50 4.89
N PRO A 119 13.18 14.79 5.79
CA PRO A 119 14.03 13.75 6.35
C PRO A 119 13.20 12.67 7.04
N VAL A 120 13.55 11.40 6.81
CA VAL A 120 12.87 10.25 7.40
C VAL A 120 13.78 9.57 8.42
N ILE A 121 13.26 9.32 9.62
CA ILE A 121 13.94 8.58 10.69
C ILE A 121 13.24 7.24 10.88
N GLY A 122 13.93 6.15 10.56
CA GLY A 122 13.44 4.79 10.73
C GLY A 122 13.76 4.25 12.13
N ILE A 123 12.75 3.73 12.83
CA ILE A 123 12.92 3.06 14.13
C ILE A 123 12.41 1.62 13.99
N THR A 124 13.27 0.65 14.29
CA THR A 124 12.96 -0.78 14.27
C THR A 124 13.56 -1.46 15.51
N GLY A 125 13.07 -2.66 15.85
CA GLY A 125 13.56 -3.43 16.99
C GLY A 125 12.48 -4.29 17.65
N SER A 126 12.86 -5.26 18.50
CA SER A 126 11.89 -6.14 19.16
C SER A 126 11.07 -5.39 20.22
N ASN A 127 11.68 -4.45 20.95
CA ASN A 127 11.04 -3.66 22.01
C ASN A 127 11.20 -2.15 21.76
N GLY A 128 10.28 -1.33 22.28
CA GLY A 128 10.37 0.14 22.22
C GLY A 128 9.92 0.80 20.91
N LYS A 129 9.33 0.05 19.96
CA LYS A 129 8.87 0.54 18.65
C LYS A 129 7.77 1.61 18.71
N SER A 130 6.97 1.67 19.78
CA SER A 130 5.94 2.69 19.98
C SER A 130 6.44 3.86 20.82
N THR A 131 7.17 3.57 21.90
CA THR A 131 7.65 4.57 22.85
C THR A 131 8.74 5.47 22.26
N THR A 132 9.72 4.88 21.57
CA THR A 132 10.85 5.63 20.99
C THR A 132 10.42 6.67 19.96
N PRO A 133 9.60 6.35 18.92
CA PRO A 133 9.14 7.38 17.99
C PRO A 133 8.28 8.44 18.68
N SER A 134 7.48 8.06 19.68
CA SER A 134 6.65 9.01 20.43
C SER A 134 7.48 10.02 21.22
N LEU A 135 8.58 9.60 21.85
CA LEU A 135 9.50 10.49 22.57
C LEU A 135 10.29 11.38 21.61
N LEU A 136 10.84 10.79 20.55
CA LEU A 136 11.56 11.53 19.52
C LEU A 136 10.66 12.62 18.91
N GLY A 137 9.41 12.29 18.60
CA GLY A 137 8.43 13.24 18.09
C GLY A 137 8.12 14.40 19.05
N LYS A 138 8.25 14.21 20.37
CA LYS A 138 8.15 15.31 21.35
C LYS A 138 9.41 16.16 21.42
N MET A 139 10.58 15.59 21.18
CA MET A 139 11.87 16.30 21.19
C MET A 139 12.11 17.13 19.94
N LEU A 140 11.52 16.74 18.80
CA LEU A 140 11.65 17.43 17.51
C LEU A 140 10.55 18.48 17.26
N LYS A 141 9.61 18.66 18.20
CA LYS A 141 8.66 19.78 18.18
C LYS A 141 9.38 21.07 18.55
#